data_AF-A0A923MST8-F1
#
_entry.id   AF-A0A923MST8-F1
#
_cell.length_a   1.000
_cell.length_b   1.000
_cell.length_c   1.000
_cell.angle_alpha   90.00
_cell.angle_beta   90.00
_cell.angle_gamma   90.00
#
_symmetry.space_group_name_H-M   'P 1'
#
loop_
_entity.id
_entity.type
_entity.pdbx_description
1 polymer ?
#
loop_
_entity_poly.entity_id
_entity_poly.type
_entity_poly.pdbx_seq_one_letter_code
_entity_poly.pdbx_strand_id
1 'polypeptide(L)'
;MKERAATQQTSAHNVVMLAGLVAVCLSSSVGTSPAPTSDTLAQRMHAGKVADVAPAGAPQIAFGAVAGKAAAFDTKLDAYYEQLRSKMRWLPVKYAGNVLQTPDVPSRLLLARAAASRAGLDQVGLSYRDVYGIINAETSWIPRMGSSKDGTPNLGIAQFEPATAKAVGLTDPTDPVEAVHAMAVHLKEAAIWSAKRIDGLKLPPEQYAQKLREGVSIYYNLSSKGRSVWNGKNTAKLPIETQRHIANARLGARQAAELDEQLRQVKARVGAPGMMTASFESGN
;
A
#
# COMPACT_ATOMS: atom_id res chain seq x y z
N MET A 1 22.20 18.69 74.25
CA MET A 1 22.13 18.18 72.86
C MET A 1 22.40 19.39 71.96
N LYS A 2 23.64 19.69 71.58
CA LYS A 2 24.43 19.16 70.43
C LYS A 2 23.60 19.22 69.13
N GLU A 3 24.01 19.78 67.99
CA GLU A 3 25.21 20.49 67.51
C GLU A 3 24.87 21.02 66.09
N ARG A 4 25.53 22.12 65.68
CA ARG A 4 26.06 22.45 64.34
C ARG A 4 25.17 22.79 63.12
N ALA A 5 25.66 23.84 62.46
CA ALA A 5 25.40 24.33 61.12
C ALA A 5 26.01 23.42 60.03
N ALA A 6 25.44 23.46 58.81
CA ALA A 6 26.18 23.35 57.55
C ALA A 6 25.32 23.80 56.35
N THR A 7 25.85 24.78 55.63
CA THR A 7 25.51 25.23 54.28
C THR A 7 25.71 24.10 53.27
N GLN A 8 24.84 23.95 52.26
CA GLN A 8 25.20 23.28 51.01
C GLN A 8 24.74 24.08 49.80
N GLN A 9 25.77 24.56 49.12
CA GLN A 9 25.81 25.18 47.80
C GLN A 9 26.30 24.08 46.85
N THR A 10 25.46 23.59 45.94
CA THR A 10 25.87 22.79 44.76
C THR A 10 24.79 23.01 43.69
N SER A 11 24.99 23.95 42.78
CA SER A 11 25.74 23.79 41.52
C SER A 11 24.83 23.32 40.38
N ALA A 12 24.38 24.30 39.60
CA ALA A 12 23.70 24.15 38.33
C ALA A 12 24.68 23.63 37.25
N HIS A 13 24.95 22.31 37.25
CA HIS A 13 25.90 21.69 36.32
C HIS A 13 25.34 20.52 35.48
N ASN A 14 24.02 20.35 35.36
CA ASN A 14 23.43 19.28 34.52
C ASN A 14 22.45 19.74 33.42
N VAL A 15 22.50 21.02 32.99
CA VAL A 15 21.61 21.52 31.92
C VAL A 15 22.37 22.01 30.67
N VAL A 16 23.70 21.89 30.62
CA VAL A 16 24.48 22.30 29.44
C VAL A 16 25.54 21.26 29.12
N MET A 17 25.20 20.24 28.33
CA MET A 17 26.14 19.34 27.62
C MET A 17 25.38 18.54 26.55
N LEU A 18 24.75 19.23 25.58
CA LEU A 18 24.48 18.64 24.27
C LEU A 18 24.39 19.72 23.18
N ALA A 19 25.44 20.53 23.10
CA ALA A 19 25.72 21.40 21.97
C ALA A 19 27.23 21.41 21.74
N GLY A 20 27.67 20.92 20.57
CA GLY A 20 29.01 21.17 20.06
C GLY A 20 29.79 19.93 19.64
N LEU A 21 29.57 19.50 18.39
CA LEU A 21 30.52 18.98 17.39
C LEU A 21 29.64 18.20 16.39
N VAL A 22 29.42 18.61 15.15
CA VAL A 22 30.44 18.81 14.11
C VAL A 22 29.93 19.87 13.12
N ALA A 23 30.68 20.96 13.01
CA ALA A 23 30.69 21.81 11.83
C ALA A 23 31.96 21.47 11.03
N VAL A 24 31.78 20.87 9.85
CA VAL A 24 32.79 20.89 8.79
C VAL A 24 32.09 21.51 7.58
N CYS A 25 32.61 22.65 7.17
CA CYS A 25 32.23 23.39 5.97
C CYS A 25 32.44 22.53 4.72
N LEU A 26 31.48 22.59 3.78
CA LEU A 26 31.78 22.66 2.35
C LEU A 26 30.57 23.31 1.64
N SER A 27 30.88 24.42 0.97
CA SER A 27 29.98 25.27 0.22
C SER A 27 29.62 24.64 -1.13
N SER A 28 28.34 24.57 -1.45
CA SER A 28 27.87 24.67 -2.84
C SER A 28 26.40 25.09 -2.86
N SER A 29 26.20 26.29 -3.38
CA SER A 29 24.94 26.95 -3.72
C SER A 29 24.10 26.14 -4.72
N VAL A 30 22.87 25.77 -4.37
CA VAL A 30 21.78 25.48 -5.32
C VAL A 30 20.45 25.97 -4.70
N GLY A 31 19.62 26.59 -5.53
CA GLY A 31 18.51 27.47 -5.16
C GLY A 31 17.45 26.90 -4.22
N THR A 32 16.88 27.80 -3.44
CA THR A 32 15.72 27.58 -2.59
C THR A 32 14.47 27.42 -3.46
N SER A 33 14.04 26.19 -3.72
CA SER A 33 12.63 25.90 -4.01
C SER A 33 11.89 25.69 -2.68
N PRO A 34 10.70 26.28 -2.48
CA PRO A 34 9.93 26.06 -1.27
C PRO A 34 9.47 24.60 -1.18
N ALA A 35 9.44 24.09 0.05
CA ALA A 35 8.94 22.76 0.38
C ALA A 35 7.51 22.54 -0.15
N PRO A 36 7.15 21.35 -0.65
CA PRO A 36 5.76 21.05 -0.95
C PRO A 36 4.97 20.98 0.36
N THR A 37 4.09 21.96 0.55
CA THR A 37 3.07 21.96 1.60
C THR A 37 2.18 20.73 1.47
N SER A 38 2.00 20.05 2.59
CA SER A 38 1.10 18.91 2.76
C SER A 38 -0.36 19.31 2.49
N ASP A 39 -0.83 19.10 1.26
CA ASP A 39 -2.18 19.45 0.81
C ASP A 39 -3.02 18.22 0.38
N THR A 40 -2.96 17.13 1.15
CA THR A 40 -3.60 15.85 0.76
C THR A 40 -4.93 15.52 1.44
N LEU A 41 -5.56 16.44 2.20
CA LEU A 41 -6.86 16.14 2.84
C LEU A 41 -7.96 17.18 2.60
N ALA A 42 -7.63 18.47 2.49
CA ALA A 42 -8.65 19.53 2.44
C ALA A 42 -9.43 19.59 1.10
N GLN A 43 -8.87 19.07 0.01
CA GLN A 43 -9.45 19.24 -1.34
C GLN A 43 -10.52 18.20 -1.74
N ARG A 44 -10.81 17.19 -0.90
CA ARG A 44 -11.80 16.14 -1.22
C ARG A 44 -13.25 16.49 -0.87
N MET A 45 -13.52 17.65 -0.27
CA MET A 45 -14.88 18.00 0.18
C MET A 45 -15.75 18.76 -0.86
N HIS A 46 -15.23 19.07 -2.05
CA HIS A 46 -16.00 19.81 -3.05
C HIS A 46 -16.04 19.10 -4.42
N ALA A 47 -17.04 18.25 -4.60
CA ALA A 47 -17.56 17.92 -5.93
C ALA A 47 -19.08 17.69 -5.80
N GLY A 48 -19.84 18.75 -6.08
CA GLY A 48 -21.29 18.78 -5.99
C GLY A 48 -21.99 18.12 -7.19
N LYS A 49 -23.06 17.40 -6.86
CA LYS A 49 -24.39 17.32 -7.48
C LYS A 49 -24.52 17.77 -8.95
N VAL A 50 -24.80 16.84 -9.86
CA VAL A 50 -25.41 17.11 -11.18
C VAL A 50 -26.48 16.04 -11.48
N ALA A 51 -27.51 16.51 -12.18
CA ALA A 51 -28.85 15.97 -12.41
C ALA A 51 -28.99 14.54 -12.96
N ASP A 52 -30.12 13.93 -12.60
CA ASP A 52 -30.66 12.66 -13.09
C ASP A 52 -30.92 12.67 -14.60
N VAL A 53 -30.36 11.69 -15.30
CA VAL A 53 -30.84 11.24 -16.61
C VAL A 53 -30.94 9.72 -16.58
N ALA A 54 -32.13 9.20 -16.83
CA ALA A 54 -32.47 7.79 -16.77
C ALA A 54 -31.62 6.92 -17.73
N PRO A 55 -31.20 5.70 -17.34
CA PRO A 55 -30.44 4.83 -18.23
C PRO A 55 -31.37 4.03 -19.16
N ALA A 56 -31.20 4.26 -20.48
CA ALA A 56 -31.65 3.33 -21.51
C ALA A 56 -30.72 2.10 -21.54
N GLY A 57 -31.30 0.92 -21.68
CA GLY A 57 -30.66 -0.38 -21.51
C GLY A 57 -29.37 -0.59 -22.31
N ALA A 58 -28.32 -0.99 -21.60
CA ALA A 58 -27.06 -1.43 -22.20
C ALA A 58 -27.08 -2.95 -22.45
N PRO A 59 -26.48 -3.42 -23.57
CA PRO A 59 -26.43 -4.83 -23.92
C PRO A 59 -25.49 -5.61 -22.97
N GLN A 60 -26.01 -6.69 -22.41
CA GLN A 60 -25.24 -7.66 -21.63
C GLN A 60 -24.30 -8.44 -22.55
N ILE A 61 -23.00 -8.19 -22.46
CA ILE A 61 -22.00 -9.09 -23.07
C ILE A 61 -21.86 -10.28 -22.13
N ALA A 62 -22.33 -11.44 -22.58
CA ALA A 62 -22.22 -12.71 -21.88
C ALA A 62 -20.75 -13.11 -21.74
N PHE A 63 -20.22 -13.04 -20.52
CA PHE A 63 -19.03 -13.80 -20.15
C PHE A 63 -19.47 -15.25 -20.02
N GLY A 64 -18.83 -16.13 -20.80
CA GLY A 64 -19.10 -17.57 -20.79
C GLY A 64 -19.07 -18.11 -19.37
N ALA A 65 -20.23 -18.54 -18.88
CA ALA A 65 -20.36 -19.22 -17.61
C ALA A 65 -19.67 -20.59 -17.73
N VAL A 66 -18.45 -20.68 -17.23
CA VAL A 66 -17.90 -21.98 -16.86
C VAL A 66 -18.66 -22.38 -15.60
N ALA A 67 -19.63 -23.30 -15.75
CA ALA A 67 -20.32 -23.93 -14.65
C ALA A 67 -19.32 -24.79 -13.86
N GLY A 68 -18.58 -24.14 -12.96
CA GLY A 68 -17.76 -24.83 -11.97
C GLY A 68 -18.68 -25.46 -10.94
N LYS A 69 -18.66 -26.79 -10.85
CA LYS A 69 -19.13 -27.53 -9.66
C LYS A 69 -18.61 -26.80 -8.42
N ALA A 70 -19.49 -26.53 -7.46
CA ALA A 70 -19.11 -26.07 -6.12
C ALA A 70 -18.13 -27.10 -5.54
N ALA A 71 -16.83 -26.80 -5.65
CA ALA A 71 -15.80 -27.58 -5.01
C ALA A 71 -16.02 -27.46 -3.51
N ALA A 72 -15.90 -28.58 -2.80
CA ALA A 72 -15.73 -28.58 -1.36
C ALA A 72 -14.69 -27.50 -1.00
N PHE A 73 -15.03 -26.64 -0.03
CA PHE A 73 -14.13 -25.60 0.49
C PHE A 73 -12.71 -26.17 0.59
N ASP A 74 -11.77 -25.51 -0.09
CA ASP A 74 -10.37 -25.92 -0.07
C ASP A 74 -9.83 -25.69 1.34
N THR A 75 -9.98 -26.70 2.20
CA THR A 75 -9.63 -26.65 3.63
C THR A 75 -8.17 -26.25 3.87
N LYS A 76 -7.29 -26.42 2.86
CA LYS A 76 -5.91 -25.95 2.90
C LYS A 76 -5.79 -24.44 2.73
N LEU A 77 -6.67 -23.81 1.97
CA LEU A 77 -6.74 -22.36 1.82
C LEU A 77 -7.21 -21.71 3.12
N ASP A 78 -8.23 -22.29 3.76
CA ASP A 78 -8.78 -21.80 5.03
C ASP A 78 -7.73 -21.84 6.15
N ALA A 79 -7.06 -22.99 6.32
CA ALA A 79 -6.00 -23.12 7.32
C ALA A 79 -4.84 -22.14 7.11
N TYR A 80 -4.50 -21.85 5.85
CA TYR A 80 -3.49 -20.87 5.49
C TYR A 80 -3.91 -19.44 5.86
N TYR A 81 -5.16 -19.06 5.57
CA TYR A 81 -5.66 -17.73 5.94
C TYR A 81 -5.76 -17.56 7.46
N GLU A 82 -6.17 -18.58 8.19
CA GLU A 82 -6.16 -18.55 9.66
C GLU A 82 -4.74 -18.34 10.23
N GLN A 83 -3.73 -18.98 9.62
CA GLN A 83 -2.34 -18.75 10.01
C GLN A 83 -1.87 -17.32 9.73
N LEU A 84 -2.36 -16.67 8.68
CA LEU A 84 -2.08 -15.25 8.42
C LEU A 84 -2.81 -14.35 9.42
N ARG A 85 -4.12 -14.58 9.63
CA ARG A 85 -4.94 -13.80 10.56
C ARG A 85 -4.35 -13.79 11.97
N SER A 86 -3.89 -14.94 12.46
CA SER A 86 -3.26 -15.06 13.80
C SER A 86 -1.95 -14.29 13.96
N LYS A 87 -1.29 -13.89 12.86
CA LYS A 87 -0.04 -13.09 12.88
C LYS A 87 -0.29 -11.60 12.63
N MET A 88 -1.52 -11.23 12.29
CA MET A 88 -1.87 -9.84 12.02
C MET A 88 -2.03 -9.06 13.32
N ARG A 89 -1.64 -7.79 13.26
CA ARG A 89 -1.89 -6.79 14.27
C ARG A 89 -2.64 -5.63 13.65
N TRP A 90 -3.52 -5.05 14.43
CA TRP A 90 -4.43 -4.00 13.99
C TRP A 90 -4.13 -2.71 14.74
N LEU A 91 -4.28 -1.60 14.02
CA LEU A 91 -4.15 -0.25 14.57
C LEU A 91 -5.44 0.53 14.30
N PRO A 92 -5.94 1.29 15.29
CA PRO A 92 -7.04 2.20 15.07
C PRO A 92 -6.57 3.41 14.25
N VAL A 93 -7.37 3.83 13.27
CA VAL A 93 -7.14 5.04 12.47
C VAL A 93 -8.42 5.85 12.36
N LYS A 94 -8.32 7.18 12.51
CA LYS A 94 -9.45 8.09 12.26
C LYS A 94 -9.58 8.35 10.76
N TYR A 95 -10.73 8.02 10.19
CA TYR A 95 -11.03 8.24 8.78
C TYR A 95 -12.49 8.66 8.60
N ALA A 96 -12.72 9.79 7.92
CA ALA A 96 -14.06 10.34 7.65
C ALA A 96 -14.96 10.42 8.92
N GLY A 97 -14.39 10.85 10.05
CA GLY A 97 -15.11 10.97 11.33
C GLY A 97 -15.27 9.66 12.11
N ASN A 98 -14.93 8.51 11.52
CA ASN A 98 -15.02 7.20 12.16
C ASN A 98 -13.65 6.67 12.61
N VAL A 99 -13.63 5.77 13.58
CA VAL A 99 -12.42 4.99 13.94
C VAL A 99 -12.52 3.63 13.25
N LEU A 100 -11.59 3.37 12.32
CA LEU A 100 -11.50 2.11 11.58
C LEU A 100 -10.26 1.33 12.04
N GLN A 101 -10.26 0.01 11.79
CA GLN A 101 -9.09 -0.84 12.01
C GLN A 101 -8.32 -1.02 10.72
N THR A 102 -7.00 -0.81 10.75
CA THR A 102 -6.08 -1.06 9.64
C THR A 102 -4.96 -2.00 10.10
N PRO A 103 -4.46 -2.90 9.24
CA PRO A 103 -3.29 -3.70 9.59
C PRO A 103 -2.09 -2.79 9.91
N ASP A 104 -1.28 -3.16 10.91
CA ASP A 104 -0.02 -2.47 11.19
C ASP A 104 0.99 -2.67 10.04
N VAL A 105 2.06 -1.87 10.00
CA VAL A 105 3.06 -1.93 8.92
C VAL A 105 3.63 -3.34 8.71
N PRO A 106 4.11 -4.06 9.74
CA PRO A 106 4.53 -5.46 9.59
C PRO A 106 3.45 -6.37 8.99
N SER A 107 2.19 -6.23 9.42
CA SER A 107 1.06 -7.01 8.89
C SER A 107 0.79 -6.71 7.42
N ARG A 108 0.87 -5.44 7.00
CA ARG A 108 0.74 -5.04 5.58
C ARG A 108 1.78 -5.73 4.71
N LEU A 109 3.04 -5.69 5.14
CA LEU A 109 4.14 -6.35 4.42
C LEU A 109 4.02 -7.87 4.43
N LEU A 110 3.60 -8.46 5.56
CA LEU A 110 3.29 -9.89 5.67
C LEU A 110 2.23 -10.29 4.65
N LEU A 111 1.09 -9.60 4.62
CA LEU A 111 -0.01 -9.88 3.69
C LEU A 111 0.44 -9.74 2.24
N ALA A 112 1.13 -8.64 1.91
CA ALA A 112 1.58 -8.40 0.55
C ALA A 112 2.55 -9.49 0.05
N ARG A 113 3.48 -9.96 0.90
CA ARG A 113 4.42 -11.04 0.57
C ARG A 113 3.72 -12.38 0.41
N ALA A 114 2.86 -12.71 1.37
CA ALA A 114 2.10 -13.95 1.40
C ALA A 114 1.21 -14.06 0.15
N ALA A 115 0.51 -12.97 -0.19
CA ALA A 115 -0.34 -12.90 -1.38
C ALA A 115 0.47 -12.99 -2.69
N ALA A 116 1.54 -12.20 -2.83
CA ALA A 116 2.38 -12.21 -4.02
C ALA A 116 3.04 -13.56 -4.28
N SER A 117 3.56 -14.20 -3.23
CA SER A 117 4.18 -15.53 -3.32
C SER A 117 3.16 -16.58 -3.72
N ARG A 118 1.98 -16.60 -3.08
CA ARG A 118 0.95 -17.60 -3.37
C ARG A 118 0.34 -17.43 -4.77
N ALA A 119 0.20 -16.20 -5.25
CA ALA A 119 -0.22 -15.93 -6.61
C ALA A 119 0.88 -16.22 -7.67
N GLY A 120 2.15 -16.36 -7.26
CA GLY A 120 3.27 -16.53 -8.17
C GLY A 120 3.47 -15.30 -9.06
N LEU A 121 3.51 -14.12 -8.44
CA LEU A 121 3.67 -12.83 -9.14
C LEU A 121 5.05 -12.63 -9.77
N ASP A 122 6.07 -13.31 -9.24
CA ASP A 122 7.42 -13.35 -9.77
C ASP A 122 7.45 -13.89 -11.22
N GLN A 123 6.58 -14.85 -11.54
CA GLN A 123 6.44 -15.43 -12.88
C GLN A 123 6.00 -14.43 -13.95
N VAL A 124 5.42 -13.29 -13.53
CA VAL A 124 4.95 -12.23 -14.42
C VAL A 124 5.69 -10.91 -14.19
N GLY A 125 6.86 -10.95 -13.55
CA GLY A 125 7.70 -9.76 -13.33
C GLY A 125 7.17 -8.78 -12.27
N LEU A 126 6.23 -9.24 -11.44
CA LEU A 126 5.69 -8.50 -10.31
C LEU A 126 6.22 -9.04 -8.98
N SER A 127 5.97 -8.31 -7.90
CA SER A 127 6.47 -8.60 -6.56
C SER A 127 5.47 -8.18 -5.48
N TYR A 128 5.78 -8.48 -4.22
CA TYR A 128 5.00 -8.00 -3.07
C TYR A 128 4.89 -6.46 -3.01
N ARG A 129 5.87 -5.74 -3.58
CA ARG A 129 5.83 -4.27 -3.64
C ARG A 129 4.70 -3.78 -4.52
N ASP A 130 4.39 -4.52 -5.58
CA ASP A 130 3.30 -4.18 -6.51
C ASP A 130 1.93 -4.41 -5.86
N VAL A 131 1.77 -5.51 -5.11
CA VAL A 131 0.59 -5.76 -4.26
C VAL A 131 0.40 -4.62 -3.26
N TYR A 132 1.46 -4.27 -2.52
CA TYR A 132 1.40 -3.18 -1.55
C TYR A 132 1.06 -1.85 -2.22
N GLY A 133 1.65 -1.58 -3.39
CA GLY A 133 1.41 -0.39 -4.19
C GLY A 133 -0.07 -0.24 -4.56
N ILE A 134 -0.70 -1.29 -5.08
CA ILE A 134 -2.10 -1.23 -5.51
C ILE A 134 -3.04 -1.02 -4.30
N ILE A 135 -2.90 -1.78 -3.21
CA ILE A 135 -3.70 -1.51 -1.99
C ILE A 135 -3.52 -0.08 -1.50
N ASN A 136 -2.28 0.43 -1.55
CA ASN A 136 -2.01 1.79 -1.15
C ASN A 136 -2.73 2.82 -2.02
N ALA A 137 -2.79 2.58 -3.33
CA ALA A 137 -3.50 3.44 -4.29
C ALA A 137 -5.02 3.42 -4.10
N GLU A 138 -5.59 2.27 -3.74
CA GLU A 138 -7.02 2.10 -3.53
C GLU A 138 -7.51 2.71 -2.20
N THR A 139 -6.83 2.35 -1.12
CA THR A 139 -7.33 2.64 0.24
C THR A 139 -6.29 3.17 1.20
N SER A 140 -5.03 3.28 0.79
CA SER A 140 -3.93 3.55 1.72
C SER A 140 -3.93 2.58 2.91
N TRP A 141 -4.31 1.32 2.63
CA TRP A 141 -4.46 0.23 3.61
C TRP A 141 -5.57 0.40 4.65
N ILE A 142 -6.54 1.30 4.45
CA ILE A 142 -7.68 1.48 5.35
C ILE A 142 -8.89 0.75 4.76
N PRO A 143 -9.33 -0.40 5.32
CA PRO A 143 -10.52 -1.10 4.85
C PRO A 143 -11.74 -0.18 4.95
N ARG A 144 -12.37 0.10 3.82
CA ARG A 144 -13.53 1.00 3.74
C ARG A 144 -14.43 0.61 2.59
N MET A 145 -15.67 1.07 2.65
CA MET A 145 -16.59 0.98 1.52
C MET A 145 -16.38 2.20 0.62
N GLY A 146 -16.46 1.99 -0.68
CA GLY A 146 -16.39 3.03 -1.70
C GLY A 146 -17.45 2.82 -2.78
N SER A 147 -17.40 3.63 -3.82
CA SER A 147 -18.24 3.46 -5.00
C SER A 147 -17.51 3.93 -6.26
N SER A 148 -17.70 3.22 -7.36
CA SER A 148 -17.31 3.61 -8.71
C SER A 148 -18.11 4.83 -9.18
N LYS A 149 -17.69 5.43 -10.32
CA LYS A 149 -18.32 6.65 -10.86
C LYS A 149 -19.80 6.45 -11.25
N ASP A 150 -20.21 5.21 -11.51
CA ASP A 150 -21.57 4.81 -11.84
C ASP A 150 -22.40 4.42 -10.60
N GLY A 151 -21.83 4.55 -9.39
CA GLY A 151 -22.48 4.18 -8.14
C GLY A 151 -22.30 2.71 -7.73
N THR A 152 -21.60 1.89 -8.54
CA THR A 152 -21.32 0.49 -8.18
C THR A 152 -20.49 0.45 -6.88
N PRO A 153 -20.88 -0.33 -5.85
CA PRO A 153 -20.13 -0.36 -4.59
C PRO A 153 -18.77 -1.01 -4.76
N ASN A 154 -17.76 -0.46 -4.08
CA ASN A 154 -16.41 -1.01 -4.01
C ASN A 154 -16.12 -1.47 -2.58
N LEU A 155 -15.63 -2.69 -2.45
CA LEU A 155 -15.67 -3.42 -1.19
C LEU A 155 -14.28 -3.56 -0.56
N GLY A 156 -14.18 -3.21 0.73
CA GLY A 156 -13.05 -3.50 1.60
C GLY A 156 -11.71 -2.89 1.20
N ILE A 157 -10.61 -3.51 1.65
CA ILE A 157 -9.27 -2.93 1.53
C ILE A 157 -8.76 -2.86 0.08
N ALA A 158 -9.26 -3.74 -0.79
CA ALA A 158 -8.90 -3.82 -2.20
C ALA A 158 -9.89 -3.10 -3.14
N GLN A 159 -11.01 -2.57 -2.63
CA GLN A 159 -12.02 -1.85 -3.43
C GLN A 159 -12.58 -2.68 -4.60
N PHE A 160 -12.79 -3.98 -4.41
CA PHE A 160 -13.37 -4.81 -5.47
C PHE A 160 -14.81 -4.42 -5.76
N GLU A 161 -15.15 -4.31 -7.05
CA GLU A 161 -16.53 -4.38 -7.51
C GLU A 161 -17.08 -5.81 -7.30
N PRO A 162 -18.38 -6.00 -6.99
CA PRO A 162 -18.95 -7.31 -6.70
C PRO A 162 -18.75 -8.35 -7.80
N ALA A 163 -18.85 -7.94 -9.07
CA ALA A 163 -18.64 -8.84 -10.21
C ALA A 163 -17.18 -9.31 -10.29
N THR A 164 -16.23 -8.42 -10.04
CA THR A 164 -14.80 -8.77 -10.01
C THR A 164 -14.49 -9.65 -8.82
N ALA A 165 -15.00 -9.33 -7.62
CA ALA A 165 -14.86 -10.17 -6.43
C ALA A 165 -15.31 -11.61 -6.71
N LYS A 166 -16.49 -11.78 -7.31
CA LYS A 166 -17.00 -13.09 -7.71
C LYS A 166 -16.10 -13.78 -8.74
N ALA A 167 -15.61 -13.04 -9.74
CA ALA A 167 -14.77 -13.60 -10.80
C ALA A 167 -13.42 -14.12 -10.27
N VAL A 168 -12.86 -13.47 -9.25
CA VAL A 168 -11.60 -13.89 -8.61
C VAL A 168 -11.81 -14.85 -7.43
N GLY A 169 -13.06 -15.28 -7.19
CA GLY A 169 -13.39 -16.22 -6.11
C GLY A 169 -13.31 -15.64 -4.70
N LEU A 170 -13.42 -14.32 -4.55
CA LEU A 170 -13.44 -13.63 -3.26
C LEU A 170 -14.82 -13.79 -2.61
N THR A 171 -14.84 -14.44 -1.45
CA THR A 171 -16.02 -14.75 -0.66
C THR A 171 -16.36 -13.62 0.29
N ASP A 172 -15.39 -13.18 1.10
CA ASP A 172 -15.54 -12.02 1.98
C ASP A 172 -14.60 -10.88 1.57
N PRO A 173 -15.11 -9.86 0.85
CA PRO A 173 -14.30 -8.72 0.46
C PRO A 173 -13.96 -7.79 1.64
N THR A 174 -14.59 -7.97 2.80
CA THR A 174 -14.28 -7.20 4.02
C THR A 174 -13.13 -7.80 4.83
N ASP A 175 -12.79 -9.07 4.63
CA ASP A 175 -11.60 -9.70 5.20
C ASP A 175 -10.34 -9.26 4.43
N PRO A 176 -9.40 -8.52 5.07
CA PRO A 176 -8.19 -8.07 4.39
C PRO A 176 -7.25 -9.21 3.97
N VAL A 177 -7.31 -10.39 4.61
CA VAL A 177 -6.47 -11.53 4.19
C VAL A 177 -6.94 -12.07 2.84
N GLU A 178 -8.23 -12.38 2.74
CA GLU A 178 -8.82 -12.90 1.51
C GLU A 178 -8.77 -11.84 0.39
N ALA A 179 -9.13 -10.59 0.70
CA ALA A 179 -9.15 -9.50 -0.29
C ALA A 179 -7.76 -9.20 -0.86
N VAL A 180 -6.70 -9.18 -0.04
CA VAL A 180 -5.32 -8.93 -0.53
C VAL A 180 -4.82 -10.13 -1.36
N HIS A 181 -5.19 -11.36 -1.01
CA HIS A 181 -4.86 -12.53 -1.83
C HIS A 181 -5.57 -12.49 -3.19
N ALA A 182 -6.90 -12.29 -3.18
CA ALA A 182 -7.70 -12.17 -4.39
C ALA A 182 -7.18 -11.04 -5.31
N MET A 183 -6.78 -9.91 -4.71
CA MET A 183 -6.14 -8.83 -5.47
C MET A 183 -4.84 -9.29 -6.13
N ALA A 184 -3.95 -9.99 -5.42
CA ALA A 184 -2.71 -10.51 -6.02
C ALA A 184 -2.98 -11.48 -7.19
N VAL A 185 -4.01 -12.34 -7.09
CA VAL A 185 -4.45 -13.18 -8.22
C VAL A 185 -4.87 -12.30 -9.41
N HIS A 186 -5.67 -11.27 -9.15
CA HIS A 186 -6.09 -10.33 -10.19
C HIS A 186 -4.92 -9.56 -10.82
N LEU A 187 -3.89 -9.19 -10.04
CA LEU A 187 -2.69 -8.53 -10.57
C LEU A 187 -1.90 -9.43 -11.53
N LYS A 188 -1.94 -10.75 -11.35
CA LYS A 188 -1.31 -11.68 -12.30
C LYS A 188 -1.98 -11.61 -13.67
N GLU A 189 -3.31 -11.62 -13.69
CA GLU A 189 -4.09 -11.47 -14.92
C GLU A 189 -3.84 -10.10 -15.56
N ALA A 190 -3.80 -9.05 -14.74
CA ALA A 190 -3.48 -7.69 -15.17
C ALA A 190 -2.09 -7.58 -15.81
N ALA A 191 -1.09 -8.28 -15.25
CA ALA A 191 0.27 -8.32 -15.77
C ALA A 191 0.31 -9.02 -17.13
N ILE A 192 -0.37 -10.17 -17.28
CA ILE A 192 -0.47 -10.89 -18.56
C ILE A 192 -1.14 -10.01 -19.62
N TRP A 193 -2.23 -9.33 -19.26
CA TRP A 193 -2.89 -8.38 -20.15
C TRP A 193 -1.98 -7.22 -20.54
N SER A 194 -1.28 -6.63 -19.57
CA SER A 194 -0.38 -5.50 -19.81
C SER A 194 0.78 -5.90 -20.69
N ALA A 195 1.39 -7.06 -20.45
CA ALA A 195 2.50 -7.60 -21.24
C ALA A 195 2.10 -7.68 -22.73
N LYS A 196 0.93 -8.25 -23.04
CA LYS A 196 0.41 -8.33 -24.41
C LYS A 196 0.23 -6.95 -25.06
N ARG A 197 -0.17 -5.93 -24.29
CA ARG A 197 -0.38 -4.56 -24.80
C ARG A 197 0.92 -3.83 -25.11
N ILE A 198 2.00 -4.17 -24.42
CA ILE A 198 3.30 -3.49 -24.57
C ILE A 198 4.33 -4.30 -25.36
N ASP A 199 4.02 -5.54 -25.73
CA ASP A 199 4.93 -6.46 -26.42
C ASP A 199 5.52 -5.86 -27.72
N GLY A 200 4.66 -5.28 -28.55
CA GLY A 200 5.07 -4.64 -29.82
C GLY A 200 5.88 -3.34 -29.67
N LEU A 201 6.10 -2.85 -28.45
CA LEU A 201 6.80 -1.58 -28.21
C LEU A 201 8.33 -1.71 -28.17
N LYS A 202 8.87 -2.94 -28.12
CA LYS A 202 10.33 -3.22 -28.10
C LYS A 202 11.08 -2.37 -27.05
N LEU A 203 10.52 -2.30 -25.84
CA LEU A 203 11.06 -1.48 -24.76
C LEU A 203 12.32 -2.12 -24.15
N PRO A 204 13.30 -1.32 -23.71
CA PRO A 204 14.37 -1.80 -22.84
C PRO A 204 13.81 -2.43 -21.55
N PRO A 205 14.52 -3.38 -20.90
CA PRO A 205 14.00 -4.13 -19.75
C PRO A 205 13.45 -3.24 -18.62
N GLU A 206 14.13 -2.16 -18.27
CA GLU A 206 13.68 -1.24 -17.22
C GLU A 206 12.38 -0.50 -17.61
N GLN A 207 12.30 -0.03 -18.85
CA GLN A 207 11.10 0.64 -19.36
C GLN A 207 9.93 -0.34 -19.51
N TYR A 208 10.21 -1.57 -19.94
CA TYR A 208 9.23 -2.64 -19.99
C TYR A 208 8.65 -2.90 -18.60
N ALA A 209 9.49 -3.04 -17.59
CA ALA A 209 9.07 -3.28 -16.22
C ALA A 209 8.24 -2.12 -15.63
N GLN A 210 8.58 -0.87 -15.98
CA GLN A 210 7.77 0.30 -15.59
C GLN A 210 6.42 0.32 -16.31
N LYS A 211 6.39 0.03 -17.62
CA LYS A 211 5.18 0.01 -18.43
C LYS A 211 4.24 -1.14 -18.10
N LEU A 212 4.79 -2.28 -17.72
CA LEU A 212 4.04 -3.41 -17.18
C LEU A 212 3.23 -2.97 -15.95
N ARG A 213 3.87 -2.30 -15.00
CA ARG A 213 3.22 -1.80 -13.77
C ARG A 213 2.19 -0.70 -14.04
N GLU A 214 2.43 0.17 -15.03
CA GLU A 214 1.40 1.11 -15.50
C GLU A 214 0.16 0.37 -15.98
N GLY A 215 0.34 -0.63 -16.84
CA GLY A 215 -0.77 -1.41 -17.37
C GLY A 215 -1.51 -2.19 -16.28
N VAL A 216 -0.81 -2.74 -15.29
CA VAL A 216 -1.44 -3.38 -14.13
C VAL A 216 -2.36 -2.40 -13.39
N SER A 217 -1.88 -1.20 -13.10
CA SER A 217 -2.67 -0.15 -12.46
C SER A 217 -3.86 0.31 -13.32
N ILE A 218 -3.69 0.39 -14.64
CA ILE A 218 -4.76 0.75 -15.58
C ILE A 218 -5.82 -0.35 -15.63
N TYR A 219 -5.38 -1.60 -15.65
CA TYR A 219 -6.25 -2.76 -15.70
C TYR A 219 -7.15 -2.86 -14.46
N TYR A 220 -6.58 -2.51 -13.31
CA TYR A 220 -7.29 -2.51 -12.03
C TYR A 220 -8.30 -1.35 -11.93
N ASN A 221 -7.87 -0.13 -12.26
CA ASN A 221 -8.67 1.08 -12.04
C ASN A 221 -9.71 1.36 -13.15
N LEU A 222 -9.58 0.79 -14.35
CA LEU A 222 -10.48 1.08 -15.47
C LEU A 222 -11.40 -0.10 -15.79
N SER A 223 -12.64 0.23 -16.17
CA SER A 223 -13.57 -0.72 -16.76
C SER A 223 -13.02 -1.33 -18.06
N SER A 224 -13.58 -2.45 -18.51
CA SER A 224 -13.23 -3.09 -19.79
C SER A 224 -13.21 -2.13 -20.99
N LYS A 225 -14.18 -1.20 -21.04
CA LYS A 225 -14.23 -0.15 -22.08
C LYS A 225 -13.10 0.86 -21.94
N GLY A 226 -12.73 1.25 -20.72
CA GLY A 226 -11.57 2.13 -20.49
C GLY A 226 -10.24 1.44 -20.76
N ARG A 227 -10.13 0.14 -20.50
CA ARG A 227 -8.91 -0.63 -20.78
C ARG A 227 -8.64 -0.78 -22.28
N SER A 228 -9.69 -0.89 -23.10
CA SER A 228 -9.52 -1.10 -24.54
C SER A 228 -8.81 0.05 -25.24
N VAL A 229 -8.96 1.28 -24.74
CA VAL A 229 -8.35 2.48 -25.33
C VAL A 229 -6.86 2.63 -25.01
N TRP A 230 -6.31 1.90 -24.05
CA TRP A 230 -4.89 1.99 -23.71
C TRP A 230 -4.01 1.16 -24.65
N ASN A 231 -2.96 1.77 -25.19
CA ASN A 231 -2.05 1.14 -26.16
C ASN A 231 -0.58 1.13 -25.69
N GLY A 232 -0.34 1.29 -24.39
CA GLY A 232 1.00 1.35 -23.81
C GLY A 232 1.70 2.71 -23.95
N LYS A 233 1.34 3.52 -24.95
CA LYS A 233 1.94 4.84 -25.21
C LYS A 233 1.11 6.01 -24.69
N ASN A 234 -0.21 5.84 -24.57
CA ASN A 234 -1.15 6.93 -24.30
C ASN A 234 -1.54 7.11 -22.83
N THR A 235 -0.73 6.66 -21.86
CA THR A 235 -1.02 6.79 -20.42
C THR A 235 -1.35 8.25 -20.02
N ALA A 236 -0.66 9.24 -20.59
CA ALA A 236 -0.91 10.66 -20.31
C ALA A 236 -2.26 11.19 -20.83
N LYS A 237 -2.95 10.45 -21.70
CA LYS A 237 -4.27 10.78 -22.25
C LYS A 237 -5.42 10.10 -21.49
N LEU A 238 -5.11 9.24 -20.51
CA LEU A 238 -6.11 8.60 -19.66
C LEU A 238 -6.67 9.59 -18.63
N PRO A 239 -7.82 9.31 -18.00
CA PRO A 239 -8.39 10.15 -16.95
C PRO A 239 -7.37 10.48 -15.85
N ILE A 240 -7.44 11.70 -15.31
CA ILE A 240 -6.50 12.16 -14.29
C ILE A 240 -6.51 11.27 -13.04
N GLU A 241 -7.65 10.68 -12.69
CA GLU A 241 -7.75 9.74 -11.57
C GLU A 241 -6.90 8.49 -11.80
N THR A 242 -6.89 7.95 -13.02
CA THR A 242 -6.06 6.79 -13.38
C THR A 242 -4.58 7.15 -13.36
N GLN A 243 -4.20 8.35 -13.82
CA GLN A 243 -2.81 8.81 -13.72
C GLN A 243 -2.36 8.95 -12.26
N ARG A 244 -3.23 9.50 -11.39
CA ARG A 244 -3.00 9.57 -9.95
C ARG A 244 -2.91 8.18 -9.31
N HIS A 245 -3.77 7.24 -9.72
CA HIS A 245 -3.71 5.86 -9.25
C HIS A 245 -2.35 5.21 -9.57
N ILE A 246 -1.85 5.36 -10.81
CA ILE A 246 -0.52 4.88 -11.21
C ILE A 246 0.57 5.49 -10.33
N ALA A 247 0.51 6.81 -10.10
CA ALA A 247 1.50 7.51 -9.27
C ALA A 247 1.47 7.01 -7.81
N ASN A 248 0.27 6.84 -7.24
CA ASN A 248 0.07 6.34 -5.88
C ASN A 248 0.52 4.88 -5.72
N ALA A 249 0.31 4.06 -6.74
CA ALA A 249 0.77 2.67 -6.75
C ALA A 249 2.30 2.60 -6.74
N ARG A 250 2.97 3.44 -7.53
CA ARG A 250 4.44 3.58 -7.52
C ARG A 250 4.97 4.07 -6.17
N LEU A 251 4.30 5.06 -5.58
CA LEU A 251 4.64 5.56 -4.25
C LEU A 251 4.53 4.45 -3.20
N GLY A 252 3.43 3.71 -3.19
CA GLY A 252 3.23 2.59 -2.28
C GLY A 252 4.27 1.48 -2.48
N ALA A 253 4.63 1.15 -3.71
CA ALA A 253 5.67 0.16 -3.99
C ALA A 253 7.06 0.57 -3.46
N ARG A 254 7.42 1.87 -3.57
CA ARG A 254 8.65 2.40 -2.97
C ARG A 254 8.58 2.36 -1.44
N GLN A 255 7.47 2.81 -0.87
CA GLN A 255 7.23 2.75 0.57
C GLN A 255 7.37 1.32 1.10
N ALA A 256 6.87 0.32 0.38
CA ALA A 256 7.01 -1.09 0.76
C ALA A 256 8.48 -1.54 0.82
N ALA A 257 9.34 -1.03 -0.06
CA ALA A 257 10.77 -1.33 -0.04
C ALA A 257 11.47 -0.67 1.16
N GLU A 258 11.13 0.59 1.45
CA GLU A 258 11.69 1.34 2.58
C GLU A 258 11.29 0.74 3.92
N LEU A 259 10.00 0.44 4.11
CA LEU A 259 9.48 -0.16 5.34
C LEU A 259 10.08 -1.55 5.59
N ASP A 260 10.28 -2.33 4.53
CA ASP A 260 10.90 -3.64 4.65
C ASP A 260 12.35 -3.55 5.13
N GLU A 261 13.11 -2.61 4.57
CA GLU A 261 14.48 -2.35 4.98
C GLU A 261 14.56 -1.87 6.42
N GLN A 262 13.68 -0.95 6.83
CA GLN A 262 13.58 -0.49 8.23
C GLN A 262 13.28 -1.65 9.18
N LEU A 263 12.35 -2.54 8.84
CA LEU A 263 12.03 -3.70 9.68
C LEU A 263 13.21 -4.68 9.77
N ARG A 264 13.96 -4.87 8.67
CA ARG A 264 15.17 -5.69 8.67
C ARG A 264 16.24 -5.12 9.61
N GLN A 265 16.45 -3.80 9.58
CA GLN A 265 17.39 -3.12 10.46
C GLN A 265 16.99 -3.21 11.94
N VAL A 266 15.71 -3.02 12.26
CA VAL A 266 15.21 -3.17 13.64
C VAL A 266 15.41 -4.61 14.14
N LYS A 267 15.08 -5.62 13.32
CA LYS A 267 15.30 -7.03 13.68
C LYS A 267 16.78 -7.35 13.91
N ALA A 268 17.67 -6.82 13.07
CA ALA A 268 19.11 -7.02 13.23
C ALA A 268 19.63 -6.42 14.55
N ARG A 269 19.12 -5.24 14.96
CA ARG A 269 19.48 -4.61 16.24
C ARG A 269 18.98 -5.39 17.46
N VAL A 270 17.76 -5.92 17.40
CA VAL A 270 17.16 -6.70 18.49
C VAL A 270 17.76 -8.10 18.61
N GLY A 271 18.17 -8.70 17.49
CA GLY A 271 18.75 -10.04 17.43
C GLY A 271 20.26 -10.11 17.68
N ALA A 272 20.96 -8.99 17.81
CA ALA A 272 22.39 -8.96 18.11
C ALA A 272 22.62 -9.32 19.61
N PRO A 273 23.34 -10.42 19.93
CA PRO A 273 23.65 -10.76 21.31
C PRO A 273 24.70 -9.79 21.88
N GLY A 274 24.27 -8.94 22.81
CA GLY A 274 25.15 -8.26 23.78
C GLY A 274 25.73 -6.90 23.38
N MET A 275 25.28 -5.85 24.08
CA MET A 275 26.08 -4.82 24.76
C MET A 275 25.17 -3.63 25.08
N MET A 276 24.29 -3.79 26.06
CA MET A 276 23.95 -2.64 26.91
C MET A 276 25.07 -2.56 27.94
N THR A 277 26.19 -1.93 27.58
CA THR A 277 27.15 -1.46 28.58
C THR A 277 26.45 -0.34 29.34
N ALA A 278 25.73 -0.70 30.40
CA ALA A 278 25.37 0.23 31.44
C ALA A 278 26.69 0.60 32.14
N SER A 279 27.34 1.66 31.66
CA SER A 279 28.44 2.29 32.36
C SER A 279 27.87 2.89 33.65
N PHE A 280 27.84 2.09 34.72
CA PHE A 280 27.71 2.64 36.06
C PHE A 280 29.06 3.31 36.37
N GLU A 281 29.10 4.64 36.24
CA GLU A 281 30.13 5.43 36.89
C GLU A 281 29.96 5.25 38.41
N SER A 282 30.80 4.40 39.00
CA SER A 282 31.02 4.39 40.44
C SER A 282 31.82 5.64 40.80
N GLY A 283 31.13 6.73 41.12
CA GLY A 283 31.74 7.89 41.75
C GLY A 283 32.23 7.52 43.15
N ASN A 284 33.54 7.61 43.35
CA ASN A 284 34.19 7.74 44.65
C ASN A 284 34.23 9.21 45.06
#